data_AF-B1I5F2-F1
#
_entry.id   AF-B1I5F2-F1
#
_cell.length_a   1.000
_cell.length_b   1.000
_cell.length_c   1.000
_cell.angle_alpha   90.00
_cell.angle_beta   90.00
_cell.angle_gamma   90.00
#
_symmetry.space_group_name_H-M   'P 1'
#
loop_
_entity.id
_entity.type
_entity.pdbx_description
1 polymer ?
#
loop_
_entity_poly.entity_id
_entity_poly.type
_entity_poly.pdbx_seq_one_letter_code
_entity_poly.pdbx_strand_id
1 'polypeptide(L)'
;MIKETAWAPLVPALGTDGCRRSGGQAAHTGGDFGRILNEAVNRLNESQVRADTAVRQFLAGEVQDVHQVIIALREAELTMQLAVEVRNRILEAYQELSRTPL
;
A
#
# COMPACT_ATOMS: atom_id res chain seq x y z
N MET A 1 -21.51 5.62 46.30
CA MET A 1 -22.11 4.37 45.79
C MET A 1 -21.12 3.80 44.77
N ILE A 2 -20.12 3.05 45.26
CA ILE A 2 -19.02 2.47 44.46
C ILE A 2 -18.90 0.99 44.89
N LYS A 3 -19.36 0.09 44.02
CA LYS A 3 -19.13 -1.37 43.97
C LYS A 3 -19.27 -1.65 42.46
N GLU A 4 -18.33 -2.25 41.74
CA GLU A 4 -17.80 -3.59 41.93
C GLU A 4 -16.40 -3.72 41.34
N THR A 5 -15.52 -4.37 42.10
CA THR A 5 -14.17 -4.76 41.74
C THR A 5 -14.15 -6.28 41.71
N ALA A 6 -13.40 -6.85 40.77
CA ALA A 6 -12.97 -8.25 40.68
C ALA A 6 -13.89 -9.26 39.97
N TRP A 7 -13.55 -9.55 38.72
CA TRP A 7 -13.81 -10.82 38.03
C TRP A 7 -12.51 -11.24 37.32
N ALA A 8 -11.53 -11.74 38.07
CA ALA A 8 -10.29 -12.25 37.50
C ALA A 8 -10.54 -13.57 36.73
N PRO A 9 -9.75 -13.87 35.67
CA PRO A 9 -9.84 -15.13 34.94
C PRO A 9 -9.17 -16.28 35.71
N LEU A 10 -9.82 -17.45 35.69
CA LEU A 10 -9.38 -18.75 36.21
C LEU A 10 -9.91 -19.74 35.14
N VAL A 11 -9.18 -20.61 34.44
CA VAL A 11 -7.97 -21.44 34.64
C VAL A 11 -7.58 -21.97 33.21
N PRO A 12 -6.80 -23.04 32.98
CA PRO A 12 -5.40 -23.38 33.33
C PRO A 12 -4.48 -23.50 32.09
N ALA A 13 -3.18 -23.47 32.34
CA ALA A 13 -2.18 -24.01 31.42
C ALA A 13 -2.31 -25.56 31.34
N LEU A 14 -2.50 -26.09 30.13
CA LEU A 14 -2.23 -27.49 29.79
C LEU A 14 -1.43 -27.50 28.49
N GLY A 15 -0.26 -28.13 28.56
CA GLY A 15 0.72 -28.22 27.48
C GLY A 15 0.29 -29.12 26.32
N THR A 16 1.01 -28.91 25.23
CA THR A 16 1.50 -29.91 24.26
C THR A 16 0.67 -31.20 24.10
N ASP A 17 0.04 -31.37 22.94
CA ASP A 17 0.46 -32.43 22.03
C ASP A 17 -0.17 -32.25 20.64
N GLY A 18 0.67 -32.46 19.62
CA GLY A 18 0.32 -32.22 18.24
C GLY A 18 -0.73 -33.18 17.69
N CYS A 19 -1.58 -32.65 16.82
CA CYS A 19 -2.15 -33.44 15.74
C CYS A 19 -1.92 -32.72 14.41
N ARG A 20 -0.83 -33.16 13.79
CA ARG A 20 -0.53 -33.13 12.36
C ARG A 20 -1.78 -33.26 11.49
N ARG A 21 -2.00 -32.30 10.59
CA ARG A 21 -2.49 -32.62 9.24
C ARG A 21 -2.02 -31.61 8.21
N SER A 22 -1.15 -32.10 7.33
CA SER A 22 -0.85 -31.51 6.04
C SER A 22 -2.15 -31.28 5.26
N GLY A 23 -2.27 -30.12 4.63
CA GLY A 23 -3.29 -29.91 3.61
C GLY A 23 -3.49 -28.43 3.33
N GLY A 24 -3.10 -28.00 2.13
CA GLY A 24 -3.54 -26.73 1.58
C GLY A 24 -2.43 -25.69 1.49
N GLN A 25 -1.55 -25.87 0.51
CA GLN A 25 -0.90 -24.75 -0.14
C GLN A 25 -2.00 -23.99 -0.88
N ALA A 26 -2.75 -23.17 -0.15
CA ALA A 26 -3.80 -22.33 -0.67
C ALA A 26 -3.20 -20.96 -1.01
N ALA A 27 -3.04 -20.73 -2.32
CA ALA A 27 -3.03 -19.42 -2.97
C ALA A 27 -2.03 -18.37 -2.41
N HIS A 28 -0.77 -18.48 -2.84
CA HIS A 28 0.11 -17.31 -3.02
C HIS A 28 -0.46 -16.41 -4.12
N THR A 29 -1.46 -15.60 -3.80
CA THR A 29 -2.03 -14.63 -4.76
C THR A 29 -2.49 -13.36 -4.06
N GLY A 30 -2.96 -13.46 -2.81
CA GLY A 30 -3.29 -12.28 -1.99
C GLY A 30 -2.07 -11.43 -1.59
N GLY A 31 -0.88 -12.03 -1.47
CA GLY A 31 0.37 -11.31 -1.16
C GLY A 31 0.99 -10.60 -2.37
N ASP A 32 0.75 -11.10 -3.59
CA ASP A 32 1.38 -10.58 -4.80
C ASP A 32 0.81 -9.24 -5.24
N PHE A 33 -0.51 -9.05 -5.12
CA PHE A 33 -1.13 -7.76 -5.43
C PHE A 33 -0.63 -6.65 -4.50
N GLY A 34 -0.54 -6.92 -3.19
CA GLY A 34 -0.02 -5.96 -2.22
C GLY A 34 1.43 -5.57 -2.48
N ARG A 35 2.27 -6.53 -2.92
CA ARG A 35 3.65 -6.25 -3.37
C ARG A 35 3.69 -5.39 -4.63
N ILE A 36 2.92 -5.73 -5.65
CA ILE A 36 2.85 -4.96 -6.90
C ILE A 36 2.38 -3.53 -6.63
N LEU A 37 1.36 -3.37 -5.77
CA LEU A 37 0.87 -2.06 -5.37
C LEU A 37 1.95 -1.27 -4.60
N ASN A 38 2.67 -1.92 -3.69
CA ASN A 38 3.77 -1.27 -2.97
C ASN A 38 4.89 -0.83 -3.92
N GLU A 39 5.29 -1.69 -4.86
CA GLU A 39 6.25 -1.33 -5.90
C GLU A 39 5.77 -0.16 -6.77
N ALA A 40 4.49 -0.15 -7.16
CA ALA A 40 3.92 0.95 -7.92
C ALA A 40 3.95 2.28 -7.15
N VAL A 41 3.63 2.26 -5.85
CA VAL A 41 3.73 3.43 -4.96
C VAL A 41 5.17 3.90 -4.81
N ASN A 42 6.12 2.97 -4.66
CA ASN A 42 7.54 3.32 -4.60
C ASN A 42 8.02 3.96 -5.90
N ARG A 43 7.62 3.43 -7.06
CA ARG A 43 7.92 4.01 -8.37
C ARG A 43 7.32 5.41 -8.54
N LEU A 44 6.11 5.64 -8.04
CA LEU A 44 5.49 6.96 -8.04
C LEU A 44 6.33 7.95 -7.22
N ASN A 45 6.79 7.54 -6.03
CA ASN A 45 7.68 8.36 -5.19
C ASN A 45 9.00 8.67 -5.91
N GLU A 46 9.62 7.69 -6.54
CA GLU A 46 10.84 7.89 -7.34
C GLU A 46 10.62 8.84 -8.53
N SER A 47 9.46 8.77 -9.20
CA SER A 47 9.11 9.67 -10.29
C SER A 47 8.98 11.12 -9.78
N GLN A 48 8.31 11.33 -8.64
CA GLN A 48 8.21 12.65 -8.00
C GLN A 48 9.57 13.21 -7.60
N VAL A 49 10.42 12.41 -6.95
CA VAL A 49 11.77 12.83 -6.53
C VAL A 49 12.63 13.18 -7.75
N ARG A 50 12.54 12.41 -8.83
CA ARG A 50 13.24 12.71 -10.09
C ARG A 50 12.78 14.02 -10.70
N ALA A 51 11.47 14.27 -10.77
CA ALA A 51 10.93 15.53 -11.27
C ALA A 51 11.42 16.72 -10.43
N ASP A 52 11.38 16.61 -9.11
CA ASP A 52 11.84 17.66 -8.19
C ASP A 52 13.35 17.92 -8.33
N THR A 53 14.14 16.85 -8.48
CA THR A 53 15.58 16.95 -8.73
C THR A 53 15.88 17.62 -10.06
N ALA A 54 15.17 17.25 -11.13
CA ALA A 54 15.33 17.85 -12.45
C ALA A 54 15.00 19.36 -12.42
N VAL A 55 13.94 19.75 -11.69
CA VAL A 55 13.59 21.16 -11.47
C VAL A 55 14.71 21.88 -10.73
N ARG A 56 15.25 21.31 -9.64
CA ARG A 56 16.35 21.93 -8.88
C ARG A 56 17.62 22.10 -9.72
N GLN A 57 17.99 21.10 -10.51
CA GLN A 57 19.16 21.16 -11.39
C GLN A 57 19.02 22.22 -12.50
N PHE A 58 17.80 22.37 -13.03
CA PHE A 58 17.49 23.43 -13.99
C PHE A 58 17.58 24.82 -13.36
N LEU A 59 17.01 25.01 -12.16
CA LEU A 59 17.09 26.27 -11.42
C LEU A 59 18.53 26.62 -10.98
N ALA A 60 19.35 25.61 -10.68
CA ALA A 60 20.76 25.76 -10.34
C ALA A 60 21.64 26.11 -11.56
N GLY A 61 21.09 26.07 -12.78
CA GLY A 61 21.82 26.35 -14.01
C GLY A 61 22.70 25.19 -14.50
N GLU A 62 22.72 24.04 -13.80
CA GLU A 62 23.48 22.85 -14.17
C GLU A 62 22.88 22.10 -15.36
N VAL A 63 21.58 22.27 -15.62
CA VAL A 63 20.87 21.66 -16.76
C VAL A 63 20.33 22.76 -17.66
N GLN A 64 20.86 22.86 -18.89
CA GLN A 64 20.34 23.77 -19.93
C GLN A 64 19.09 23.23 -20.65
N ASP A 65 18.79 21.94 -20.47
CA ASP A 65 17.78 21.24 -21.26
C ASP A 65 16.42 21.21 -20.54
N VAL A 66 15.69 22.31 -20.67
CA VAL A 66 14.33 22.50 -20.11
C VAL A 66 13.36 21.39 -20.56
N HIS A 67 13.60 20.78 -21.72
CA HIS A 67 12.74 19.71 -22.25
C HIS A 67 12.72 18.49 -21.33
N GLN A 68 13.87 18.09 -20.79
CA GLN A 68 13.96 16.95 -19.87
C GLN A 68 13.19 17.19 -18.56
N VAL A 69 13.23 18.43 -18.06
CA VAL A 69 12.51 18.83 -16.85
C VAL A 69 11.01 18.77 -17.07
N ILE A 70 10.53 19.31 -18.19
CA ILE A 70 9.10 19.29 -18.53
C ILE A 70 8.62 17.86 -18.77
N ILE A 71 9.42 17.01 -19.41
CA ILE A 71 9.10 15.58 -19.59
C ILE A 71 8.97 14.89 -18.23
N ALA A 72 9.95 15.06 -17.34
CA ALA A 72 9.93 14.45 -16.02
C ALA A 72 8.72 14.93 -15.18
N LEU A 73 8.40 16.22 -15.24
CA LEU A 73 7.21 16.79 -14.60
C LEU A 73 5.92 16.18 -15.16
N ARG A 74 5.81 16.07 -16.48
CA ARG A 74 4.62 15.53 -17.15
C ARG A 74 4.42 14.05 -16.85
N GLU A 75 5.51 13.29 -16.81
CA GLU A 75 5.50 11.87 -16.42
C GLU A 75 5.03 11.71 -14.96
N ALA A 76 5.56 12.51 -14.03
CA ALA A 76 5.14 12.49 -12.64
C ALA A 76 3.66 12.85 -12.48
N GLU A 77 3.17 13.85 -13.21
CA GLU A 77 1.76 14.26 -13.21
C GLU A 77 0.82 13.15 -13.70
N LEU A 78 1.14 12.54 -14.86
CA LEU A 78 0.36 11.44 -15.42
C LEU A 78 0.35 10.21 -14.50
N THR A 79 1.50 9.89 -13.91
CA THR A 79 1.62 8.75 -12.98
C THR A 79 0.81 8.99 -11.71
N MET A 80 0.79 10.22 -11.21
CA MET A 80 -0.02 10.60 -10.04
C MET A 80 -1.52 10.49 -10.34
N GLN A 81 -1.97 10.96 -11.50
CA GLN A 81 -3.36 10.83 -11.95
C GLN A 81 -3.78 9.35 -12.02
N LEU A 82 -2.93 8.51 -12.63
CA LEU A 82 -3.16 7.07 -12.68
C LEU A 82 -3.26 6.45 -11.27
N ALA A 83 -2.37 6.84 -10.36
CA ALA A 83 -2.39 6.34 -8.98
C ALA A 83 -3.68 6.69 -8.22
N VAL A 84 -4.23 7.89 -8.46
CA VAL A 84 -5.51 8.30 -7.88
C VAL A 84 -6.66 7.45 -8.44
N GLU A 85 -6.69 7.21 -9.74
CA GLU A 85 -7.69 6.34 -10.36
C GLU A 85 -7.62 4.91 -9.80
N VAL A 86 -6.42 4.34 -9.68
CA VAL A 86 -6.22 3.01 -9.09
C VAL A 86 -6.69 2.97 -7.64
N ARG A 87 -6.35 3.99 -6.84
CA ARG A 87 -6.85 4.12 -5.44
C ARG A 87 -8.37 4.13 -5.40
N ASN A 88 -9.02 4.91 -6.26
CA ASN A 88 -10.48 4.99 -6.32
C ASN A 88 -11.09 3.63 -6.67
N ARG A 89 -10.54 2.92 -7.66
CA ARG A 89 -11.02 1.58 -8.04
C ARG A 89 -10.86 0.53 -6.96
N ILE A 90 -9.78 0.58 -6.18
CA ILE A 90 -9.59 -0.32 -5.04
C ILE A 90 -10.63 -0.03 -3.95
N LEU A 91 -10.90 1.24 -3.66
CA LEU A 91 -11.91 1.65 -2.68
C LEU A 91 -13.33 1.28 -3.13
N GLU A 92 -13.64 1.42 -4.42
CA GLU A 92 -14.90 0.97 -5.02
C GLU A 92 -15.05 -0.55 -4.92
N ALA A 93 -14.04 -1.32 -5.30
CA ALA A 93 -14.06 -2.78 -5.21
C ALA A 93 -14.27 -3.28 -3.77
N TYR A 94 -13.62 -2.64 -2.80
CA TYR A 94 -13.85 -2.93 -1.38
C TYR A 94 -15.28 -2.59 -0.93
N GLN A 95 -15.80 -1.43 -1.35
CA GLN A 95 -17.18 -1.03 -1.04
C GLN A 95 -18.20 -1.99 -1.65
N GLU A 96 -18.01 -2.44 -2.89
CA GLU A 96 -18.91 -3.37 -3.58
C GLU A 96 -18.96 -4.73 -2.87
N LEU A 97 -17.81 -5.26 -2.46
CA LEU A 97 -17.69 -6.47 -1.63
C LEU A 97 -18.39 -6.33 -0.27
N SER A 98 -18.46 -5.12 0.29
CA SER A 98 -19.14 -4.86 1.57
C SER A 98 -20.65 -4.62 1.42
N ARG A 99 -21.08 -4.11 0.26
CA ARG A 99 -22.48 -3.77 -0.06
C ARG A 99 -23.29 -4.92 -0.62
N THR A 100 -22.65 -6.01 -1.00
CA THR A 100 -23.30 -7.29 -1.20
C THR A 100 -23.29 -8.02 0.15
N PRO A 101 -24.25 -7.74 1.07
CA PRO A 101 -24.46 -8.66 2.18
C PRO A 101 -24.85 -9.99 1.56
N LEU A 102 -24.03 -11.01 1.82
CA LEU A 102 -24.50 -12.39 1.75
C LEU A 102 -25.62 -12.61 2.78
#